data_AF-H1W312-F1
#
_entry.id   AF-H1W312-F1
#
_cell.length_a   1.000
_cell.length_b   1.000
_cell.length_c   1.000
_cell.angle_alpha   90.00
_cell.angle_beta   90.00
_cell.angle_gamma   90.00
#
_symmetry.space_group_name_H-M   'P 1'
#
loop_
_entity.id
_entity.type
_entity.pdbx_description
1 polymer ?
#
loop_
_entity_poly.entity_id
_entity_poly.type
_entity_poly.pdbx_seq_one_letter_code
_entity_poly.pdbx_strand_id
1 'polypeptide(L)'
;MREQLNEWQEANFLSEFAEPVRAIYELLSGNSCVCEGKKGVPLEDRIESFVISERFGLDWKQAFGLRLWYSIPRKGDLSDAVRLFQEDVAQDREQRPQTWYLEQGISALWQDQDQDQREDLLWGLLKLFADEETNLEAVLRPENSQLSPFDVRLSWQLSRALVSTSKVSYGPGATEKADALTISFADQLVNEGSWLEATFVLLHLSQPEMRAKAVQDNLCRHAGLLGPETGPNFATLTQTLKVPSAWIWEAQALYMRAVKKDAAAEVQCLLRAASYSEAHEVFVHKVAPSSVISRNYDELAAILSRFDDHDDDIAGWTLGGEVYKAFLELVNCRRQRQQVPLPVLEKLVAGLPAMRENVENVNITSLAAISEMGSSVAKVMVETSRKEEDVPRVLGLPLTEDAHLKHSLHLSLSYYEGLMAGAR
;
A
#
# COMPACT_ATOMS: atom_id res chain seq x y z
N MET A 1 -0.38 -9.42 63.48
CA MET A 1 -0.18 -8.01 63.09
C MET A 1 -1.50 -7.26 62.92
N ARG A 2 -2.46 -7.71 62.09
CA ARG A 2 -3.79 -7.08 62.02
C ARG A 2 -4.48 -6.94 63.39
N GLU A 3 -4.49 -8.02 64.18
CA GLU A 3 -5.04 -8.00 65.54
C GLU A 3 -4.32 -6.99 66.44
N GLN A 4 -2.98 -6.92 66.35
CA GLN A 4 -2.16 -5.98 67.13
C GLN A 4 -2.44 -4.51 66.78
N LEU A 5 -2.68 -4.20 65.49
CA LEU A 5 -3.06 -2.86 65.06
C LEU A 5 -4.42 -2.45 65.60
N ASN A 6 -5.39 -3.37 65.59
CA ASN A 6 -6.72 -3.11 66.15
C ASN A 6 -6.63 -2.82 67.66
N GLU A 7 -5.86 -3.60 68.40
CA GLU A 7 -5.61 -3.36 69.84
C GLU A 7 -4.96 -1.97 70.08
N TRP A 8 -3.96 -1.60 69.28
CA TRP A 8 -3.31 -0.28 69.39
C TRP A 8 -4.24 0.87 69.00
N GLN A 9 -5.17 0.64 68.06
CA GLN A 9 -6.18 1.61 67.64
C GLN A 9 -7.28 1.79 68.69
N GLU A 10 -7.67 0.73 69.39
CA GLU A 10 -8.62 0.76 70.50
C GLU A 10 -8.02 1.45 71.73
N ALA A 11 -6.76 1.15 72.05
CA ALA A 11 -6.04 1.70 73.19
C ALA A 11 -5.39 3.09 72.95
N ASN A 12 -5.64 3.73 71.80
CA ASN A 12 -5.10 5.03 71.37
C ASN A 12 -3.56 5.14 71.28
N PHE A 13 -2.79 4.05 71.44
CA PHE A 13 -1.32 4.08 71.33
C PHE A 13 -0.79 4.50 69.95
N LEU A 14 -1.65 4.49 68.92
CA LEU A 14 -1.26 4.91 67.57
C LEU A 14 -0.87 6.40 67.46
N SER A 15 -1.22 7.24 68.44
CA SER A 15 -0.86 8.67 68.47
C SER A 15 0.61 8.90 68.84
N GLU A 16 1.23 7.96 69.53
CA GLU A 16 2.63 8.05 69.96
C GLU A 16 3.62 7.60 68.87
N PHE A 17 3.15 6.84 67.88
CA PHE A 17 4.00 6.36 66.79
C PHE A 17 4.23 7.42 65.72
N ALA A 18 5.50 7.57 65.33
CA ALA A 18 5.85 8.34 64.15
C ALA A 18 5.20 7.73 62.89
N GLU A 19 4.82 8.58 61.94
CA GLU A 19 4.13 8.18 60.71
C GLU A 19 4.81 7.06 59.90
N PRO A 20 6.16 7.02 59.74
CA PRO A 20 6.84 5.92 59.05
C PRO A 20 6.68 4.58 59.76
N VAL A 21 6.66 4.58 61.09
CA VAL A 21 6.50 3.37 61.90
C VAL A 21 5.09 2.82 61.74
N ARG A 22 4.08 3.70 61.73
CA ARG A 22 2.69 3.31 61.46
C ARG A 22 2.55 2.69 60.06
N ALA A 23 3.14 3.31 59.05
CA ALA A 23 3.10 2.80 57.68
C ALA A 23 3.72 1.39 57.55
N ILE A 24 4.84 1.12 58.24
CA ILE A 24 5.45 -0.21 58.25
C ILE A 24 4.52 -1.24 58.90
N TYR A 25 3.90 -0.91 60.03
CA TYR A 25 2.98 -1.83 60.68
C TYR A 25 1.72 -2.11 59.86
N GLU A 26 1.18 -1.10 59.18
CA GLU A 26 0.08 -1.25 58.22
C GLU A 26 0.47 -2.16 57.05
N LEU A 27 1.66 -1.98 56.46
CA LEU A 27 2.16 -2.84 55.39
C LEU A 27 2.32 -4.30 55.85
N LEU A 28 2.84 -4.53 57.05
CA LEU A 28 2.94 -5.87 57.64
C LEU A 28 1.57 -6.50 57.96
N SER A 29 0.53 -5.68 58.09
CA SER A 29 -0.85 -6.12 58.23
C SER A 29 -1.46 -6.51 56.87
N GLY A 30 -0.84 -6.10 55.76
CA GLY A 30 -1.32 -6.29 54.40
C GLY A 30 -2.19 -5.14 53.89
N ASN A 31 -2.34 -4.06 54.66
CA ASN A 31 -2.91 -2.80 54.21
C ASN A 31 -1.82 -1.91 53.62
N SER A 32 -1.87 -1.66 52.30
CA SER A 32 -0.83 -0.91 51.59
C SER A 32 -1.29 0.46 51.09
N CYS A 33 -2.53 0.84 51.36
CA CYS A 33 -3.18 1.98 50.72
C CYS A 33 -3.26 3.19 51.66
N VAL A 34 -4.15 3.11 52.65
CA VAL A 34 -4.44 4.22 53.56
C VAL A 34 -4.13 3.81 54.99
N CYS A 35 -3.30 4.59 55.67
CA CYS A 35 -3.19 4.51 57.12
C CYS A 35 -4.36 5.29 57.72
N GLU A 36 -5.35 4.60 58.28
CA GLU A 36 -6.52 5.26 58.84
C GLU A 36 -6.15 6.13 60.06
N GLY A 37 -6.82 7.26 60.15
CA GLY A 37 -6.70 8.21 61.26
C GLY A 37 -7.93 8.14 62.16
N LYS A 38 -7.80 8.62 63.39
CA LYS A 38 -8.91 8.67 64.35
C LYS A 38 -9.33 10.12 64.57
N LYS A 39 -10.50 10.49 64.06
CA LYS A 39 -11.13 11.81 64.24
C LYS A 39 -12.27 11.67 65.27
N GLY A 40 -12.23 12.45 66.36
CA GLY A 40 -13.25 12.41 67.43
C GLY A 40 -12.75 12.09 68.85
N VAL A 41 -11.43 12.00 69.04
CA VAL A 41 -10.76 11.75 70.33
C VAL A 41 -10.12 13.06 70.82
N PRO A 42 -9.82 13.23 72.12
CA PRO A 42 -8.97 14.31 72.65
C PRO A 42 -7.82 14.72 71.73
N LEU A 43 -7.43 16.01 71.78
CA LEU A 43 -6.45 16.59 70.86
C LEU A 43 -5.12 15.82 70.84
N GLU A 44 -4.75 15.21 71.97
CA GLU A 44 -3.53 14.43 72.18
C GLU A 44 -3.56 13.08 71.44
N ASP A 45 -4.74 12.53 71.18
CA ASP A 45 -4.94 11.22 70.54
C ASP A 45 -5.42 11.34 69.08
N ARG A 46 -5.49 12.56 68.55
CA ARG A 46 -5.93 12.79 67.17
C ARG A 46 -4.82 12.41 66.22
N ILE A 47 -5.15 11.54 65.25
CA ILE A 47 -4.20 11.11 64.23
C ILE A 47 -4.79 11.37 62.86
N GLU A 48 -3.99 11.95 61.98
CA GLU A 48 -4.37 12.20 60.61
C GLU A 48 -4.29 10.91 59.79
N SER A 49 -5.28 10.73 58.92
CA SER A 49 -5.25 9.69 57.89
C SER A 49 -4.34 10.15 56.76
N PHE A 50 -3.52 9.25 56.24
CA PHE A 50 -2.70 9.58 55.09
C PHE A 50 -2.55 8.38 54.15
N VAL A 51 -2.40 8.67 52.86
CA VAL A 51 -2.08 7.68 51.82
C VAL A 51 -0.57 7.44 51.85
N ILE A 52 -0.16 6.17 51.87
CA ILE A 52 1.25 5.79 52.02
C ILE A 52 2.07 6.32 50.83
N SER A 53 1.56 6.18 49.60
CA SER A 53 2.24 6.64 48.39
C SER A 53 2.49 8.15 48.39
N GLU A 54 1.48 8.96 48.71
CA GLU A 54 1.58 10.42 48.69
C GLU A 54 2.53 10.96 49.75
N ARG A 55 2.52 10.38 50.96
CA ARG A 55 3.36 10.87 52.06
C ARG A 55 4.83 10.57 51.87
N PHE A 56 5.15 9.44 51.26
CA PHE A 56 6.53 9.05 50.99
C PHE A 56 7.00 9.41 49.58
N GLY A 57 6.14 10.06 48.77
CA GLY A 57 6.46 10.47 47.40
C GLY A 57 6.79 9.28 46.51
N LEU A 58 6.02 8.20 46.62
CA LEU A 58 6.23 6.98 45.83
C LEU A 58 5.57 7.08 44.46
N ASP A 59 6.27 6.64 43.43
CA ASP A 59 5.69 6.51 42.08
C ASP A 59 4.57 5.46 42.07
N TRP A 60 3.63 5.54 41.11
CA TRP A 60 2.55 4.54 41.03
C TRP A 60 3.09 3.10 40.89
N LYS A 61 4.25 2.91 40.24
CA LYS A 61 4.93 1.61 40.12
C LYS A 61 5.38 1.08 41.48
N GLN A 62 5.89 1.96 42.34
CA GLN A 62 6.29 1.63 43.70
C GLN A 62 5.06 1.38 44.58
N ALA A 63 4.02 2.22 44.45
CA ALA A 63 2.75 2.05 45.14
C ALA A 63 2.05 0.72 44.77
N PHE A 64 2.08 0.33 43.49
CA PHE A 64 1.62 -0.97 43.01
C PHE A 64 2.49 -2.11 43.56
N GLY A 65 3.81 -1.94 43.60
CA GLY A 65 4.73 -2.89 44.22
C GLY A 65 4.37 -3.22 45.67
N LEU A 66 3.92 -2.23 46.45
CA LEU A 66 3.46 -2.47 47.83
C LEU A 66 2.27 -3.44 47.88
N ARG A 67 1.31 -3.34 46.95
CA ARG A 67 0.19 -4.30 46.86
C ARG A 67 0.69 -5.69 46.51
N LEU A 68 1.57 -5.75 45.51
CA LEU A 68 2.11 -7.01 45.00
C LEU A 68 2.88 -7.78 46.07
N TRP A 69 3.69 -7.09 46.89
CA TRP A 69 4.56 -7.73 47.87
C TRP A 69 3.91 -7.94 49.24
N TYR A 70 3.03 -7.04 49.67
CA TYR A 70 2.50 -7.04 51.04
C TYR A 70 1.01 -7.35 51.15
N SER A 71 0.20 -7.06 50.12
CA SER A 71 -1.25 -7.21 50.20
C SER A 71 -1.77 -8.55 49.67
N ILE A 72 -1.08 -9.17 48.70
CA ILE A 72 -1.48 -10.50 48.18
C ILE A 72 -0.94 -11.63 49.09
N PRO A 73 -1.71 -12.71 49.35
CA PRO A 73 -1.17 -13.92 49.94
C PRO A 73 -0.06 -14.55 49.07
N ARG A 74 0.87 -15.31 49.68
CA ARG A 74 1.99 -15.97 48.97
C ARG A 74 1.60 -16.91 47.81
N LYS A 75 0.32 -17.28 47.69
CA LYS A 75 -0.24 -18.12 46.61
C LYS A 75 -1.31 -17.39 45.78
N GLY A 76 -1.51 -16.10 45.99
CA GLY A 76 -2.49 -15.33 45.21
C GLY A 76 -1.97 -15.04 43.81
N ASP A 77 -2.90 -14.70 42.92
CA ASP A 77 -2.57 -14.38 41.53
C ASP A 77 -2.18 -12.91 41.40
N LEU A 78 -1.37 -12.57 40.39
CA LEU A 78 -1.02 -11.18 40.08
C LEU A 78 -2.28 -10.35 39.75
N SER A 79 -3.29 -10.99 39.16
CA SER A 79 -4.58 -10.39 38.83
C SER A 79 -5.27 -9.77 40.07
N ASP A 80 -5.08 -10.35 41.25
CA ASP A 80 -5.68 -9.86 42.49
C ASP A 80 -5.08 -8.51 42.91
N ALA A 81 -3.76 -8.31 42.78
CA ALA A 81 -3.15 -7.01 43.07
C ALA A 81 -3.60 -5.92 42.08
N VAL A 82 -3.75 -6.28 40.81
CA VAL A 82 -4.22 -5.32 39.80
C VAL A 82 -5.64 -4.87 40.13
N ARG A 83 -6.53 -5.79 40.50
CA ARG A 83 -7.90 -5.45 40.93
C ARG A 83 -7.92 -4.58 42.18
N LEU A 84 -7.13 -4.92 43.20
CA LEU A 84 -7.02 -4.11 44.42
C LEU A 84 -6.55 -2.69 44.12
N PHE A 85 -5.51 -2.55 43.30
CA PHE A 85 -5.01 -1.23 42.92
C PHE A 85 -6.04 -0.46 42.05
N GLN A 86 -6.75 -1.14 41.16
CA GLN A 86 -7.81 -0.53 40.36
C GLN A 86 -8.97 -0.02 41.22
N GLU A 87 -9.36 -0.78 42.24
CA GLU A 87 -10.38 -0.37 43.23
C GLU A 87 -9.91 0.82 44.06
N ASP A 88 -8.65 0.81 44.53
CA ASP A 88 -8.04 1.92 45.28
C ASP A 88 -8.05 3.22 44.46
N VAL A 89 -7.68 3.13 43.18
CA VAL A 89 -7.70 4.27 42.25
C VAL A 89 -9.13 4.73 41.96
N ALA A 90 -10.09 3.81 41.81
CA ALA A 90 -11.50 4.16 41.59
C ALA A 90 -12.18 4.82 42.80
N GLN A 91 -11.67 4.55 44.02
CA GLN A 91 -12.12 5.16 45.26
C GLN A 91 -11.36 6.46 45.61
N ASP A 92 -10.54 6.98 44.68
CA ASP A 92 -9.66 8.14 44.86
C ASP A 92 -8.76 8.01 46.11
N ARG A 93 -8.35 6.78 46.45
CA ARG A 93 -7.43 6.48 47.55
C ARG A 93 -5.97 6.42 47.10
N GLU A 94 -5.74 6.32 45.80
CA GLU A 94 -4.42 6.30 45.18
C GLU A 94 -4.40 7.15 43.92
N GLN A 95 -3.21 7.62 43.55
CA GLN A 95 -3.01 8.38 42.34
C GLN A 95 -3.15 7.49 41.10
N ARG A 96 -3.76 8.04 40.06
CA ARG A 96 -3.88 7.36 38.77
C ARG A 96 -2.50 7.15 38.14
N PRO A 97 -2.22 5.98 37.56
CA PRO A 97 -1.00 5.76 36.78
C PRO A 97 -0.93 6.71 35.58
N GLN A 98 -0.09 7.73 35.70
CA GLN A 98 0.15 8.72 34.65
C GLN A 98 1.20 8.19 33.66
N THR A 99 1.13 8.68 32.43
CA THR A 99 2.11 8.34 31.40
C THR A 99 3.52 8.76 31.80
N TRP A 100 4.52 7.95 31.42
CA TRP A 100 5.93 8.17 31.79
C TRP A 100 6.48 9.58 31.54
N TYR A 101 6.00 10.29 30.51
CA TYR A 101 6.49 11.63 30.19
C TYR A 101 5.91 12.68 31.14
N LEU A 102 4.66 12.50 31.60
CA LEU A 102 4.06 13.36 32.63
C LEU A 102 4.74 13.15 33.99
N GLU A 103 5.08 11.90 34.32
CA GLU A 103 5.87 11.59 35.53
C GLU A 103 7.20 12.36 35.55
N GLN A 104 7.83 12.53 34.38
CA GLN A 104 9.11 13.24 34.23
C GLN A 104 8.96 14.76 34.05
N GLY A 105 7.73 15.28 34.06
CA GLY A 105 7.45 16.70 33.80
C GLY A 105 7.72 17.14 32.36
N ILE A 106 7.78 16.19 31.41
CA ILE A 106 7.95 16.47 29.99
C ILE A 106 6.56 16.71 29.39
N SER A 107 6.35 17.90 28.84
CA SER A 107 5.11 18.20 28.11
C SER A 107 5.08 17.48 26.77
N ALA A 108 3.89 17.01 26.37
CA ALA A 108 3.68 16.41 25.06
C ALA A 108 3.97 17.43 23.94
N LEU A 109 4.29 16.93 22.74
CA LEU A 109 4.58 17.78 21.57
C LEU A 109 3.32 18.41 20.94
N TRP A 110 2.16 18.19 21.56
CA TRP A 110 0.85 18.56 21.07
C TRP A 110 -0.07 18.95 22.24
N GLN A 111 -1.18 19.62 21.93
CA GLN A 111 -2.19 20.01 22.92
C GLN A 111 -3.21 18.88 23.10
N ASP A 112 -2.99 18.02 24.10
CA ASP A 112 -3.95 16.98 24.47
C ASP A 112 -5.06 17.55 25.35
N GLN A 113 -6.30 17.50 24.87
CA GLN A 113 -7.47 17.94 25.63
C GLN A 113 -7.83 16.96 26.75
N ASP A 114 -7.42 15.69 26.59
CA ASP A 114 -7.74 14.59 27.51
C ASP A 114 -6.50 14.13 28.29
N GLN A 115 -5.51 15.01 28.47
CA GLN A 115 -4.23 14.69 29.12
C GLN A 115 -4.42 14.03 30.50
N ASP A 116 -5.39 14.53 31.29
CA ASP A 116 -5.68 14.04 32.64
C ASP A 116 -6.42 12.69 32.67
N GLN A 117 -6.92 12.24 31.51
CA GLN A 117 -7.61 10.95 31.35
C GLN A 117 -6.70 9.88 30.76
N ARG A 118 -5.48 10.23 30.32
CA ARG A 118 -4.52 9.27 29.77
C ARG A 118 -3.96 8.39 30.88
N GLU A 119 -3.82 7.11 30.56
CA GLU A 119 -3.24 6.12 31.46
C GLU A 119 -1.90 5.64 30.91
N ASP A 120 -0.99 5.27 31.80
CA ASP A 120 0.28 4.67 31.39
C ASP A 120 0.09 3.36 30.62
N LEU A 121 0.90 3.15 29.58
CA LEU A 121 0.89 1.91 28.80
C LEU A 121 1.14 0.67 29.68
N LEU A 122 2.10 0.73 30.62
CA LEU A 122 2.42 -0.43 31.47
C LEU A 122 1.25 -0.78 32.38
N TRP A 123 0.55 0.24 32.88
CA TRP A 123 -0.67 0.03 33.66
C TRP A 123 -1.78 -0.60 32.81
N GLY A 124 -1.97 -0.13 31.58
CA GLY A 124 -2.91 -0.75 30.64
C GLY A 124 -2.56 -2.21 30.33
N LEU A 125 -1.28 -2.57 30.22
CA LEU A 125 -0.84 -3.96 30.05
C LEU A 125 -1.14 -4.83 31.28
N LEU A 126 -0.99 -4.28 32.50
CA LEU A 126 -1.37 -4.97 33.74
C LEU A 126 -2.89 -5.21 33.80
N LYS A 127 -3.70 -4.22 33.38
CA LYS A 127 -5.16 -4.37 33.26
C LYS A 127 -5.54 -5.46 32.26
N LEU A 128 -4.94 -5.47 31.07
CA LEU A 128 -5.15 -6.52 30.06
C LEU A 128 -4.78 -7.91 30.57
N PHE A 129 -3.83 -8.02 31.50
CA PHE A 129 -3.47 -9.29 32.11
C PHE A 129 -4.53 -9.76 33.13
N ALA A 130 -5.06 -8.84 33.95
CA ALA A 130 -5.95 -9.15 35.06
C ALA A 130 -7.44 -9.25 34.68
N ASP A 131 -7.83 -8.56 33.60
CA ASP A 131 -9.21 -8.47 33.13
C ASP A 131 -9.29 -8.65 31.61
N GLU A 132 -9.97 -9.72 31.20
CA GLU A 132 -10.21 -10.08 29.80
C GLU A 132 -11.16 -9.10 29.10
N GLU A 133 -11.96 -8.32 29.84
CA GLU A 133 -12.90 -7.33 29.29
C GLU A 133 -12.22 -5.99 28.94
N THR A 134 -10.94 -5.83 29.26
CA THR A 134 -10.21 -4.59 28.99
C THR A 134 -10.05 -4.36 27.49
N ASN A 135 -10.46 -3.18 27.02
CA ASN A 135 -10.35 -2.80 25.60
C ASN A 135 -8.87 -2.59 25.19
N LEU A 136 -8.32 -3.52 24.42
CA LEU A 136 -6.95 -3.46 23.88
C LEU A 136 -6.67 -2.16 23.11
N GLU A 137 -7.64 -1.67 22.34
CA GLU A 137 -7.52 -0.43 21.57
C GLU A 137 -7.29 0.79 22.46
N ALA A 138 -7.95 0.87 23.61
CA ALA A 138 -7.81 1.99 24.54
C ALA A 138 -6.43 1.99 25.20
N VAL A 139 -5.87 0.80 25.45
CA VAL A 139 -4.53 0.63 26.04
C VAL A 139 -3.43 0.99 25.05
N LEU A 140 -3.52 0.49 23.81
CA LEU A 140 -2.48 0.66 22.79
C LEU A 140 -2.54 2.00 22.04
N ARG A 141 -3.26 2.99 22.56
CA ARG A 141 -3.26 4.34 22.02
C ARG A 141 -1.84 4.92 22.01
N PRO A 142 -1.33 5.43 20.88
CA PRO A 142 -0.01 6.07 20.79
C PRO A 142 0.23 7.12 21.87
N GLU A 143 -0.82 7.87 22.22
CA GLU A 143 -0.80 8.92 23.24
C GLU A 143 -0.44 8.41 24.63
N ASN A 144 -0.74 7.15 24.95
CA ASN A 144 -0.42 6.57 26.26
C ASN A 144 1.08 6.21 26.41
N SER A 145 1.82 6.17 25.31
CA SER A 145 3.21 5.73 25.29
C SER A 145 4.19 6.71 24.68
N GLN A 146 3.75 7.57 23.76
CA GLN A 146 4.61 8.42 22.96
C GLN A 146 4.27 9.89 23.15
N LEU A 147 5.27 10.75 22.95
CA LEU A 147 5.12 12.21 23.04
C LEU A 147 4.29 12.79 21.88
N SER A 148 4.16 12.03 20.79
CA SER A 148 3.43 12.40 19.58
C SER A 148 2.37 11.34 19.27
N PRO A 149 1.13 11.74 18.94
CA PRO A 149 0.07 10.81 18.57
C PRO A 149 0.35 10.11 17.23
N PHE A 150 1.30 10.63 16.45
CA PHE A 150 1.68 10.08 15.14
C PHE A 150 2.70 8.95 15.22
N ASP A 151 3.29 8.68 16.39
CA ASP A 151 4.21 7.55 16.55
C ASP A 151 3.48 6.28 16.94
N VAL A 152 3.05 5.52 15.93
CA VAL A 152 2.22 4.32 16.07
C VAL A 152 3.09 3.05 16.14
N ARG A 153 4.41 3.17 15.99
CA ARG A 153 5.33 2.03 15.87
C ARG A 153 5.21 1.06 17.04
N LEU A 154 5.32 1.54 18.27
CA LEU A 154 5.28 0.67 19.45
C LEU A 154 3.90 0.03 19.62
N SER A 155 2.83 0.81 19.42
CA SER A 155 1.45 0.33 19.46
C SER A 155 1.21 -0.82 18.48
N TRP A 156 1.73 -0.69 17.25
CA TRP A 156 1.66 -1.74 16.24
C TRP A 156 2.48 -2.99 16.60
N GLN A 157 3.70 -2.83 17.09
CA GLN A 157 4.52 -3.97 17.48
C GLN A 157 3.91 -4.75 18.65
N LEU A 158 3.42 -4.04 19.67
CA LEU A 158 2.76 -4.63 20.82
C LEU A 158 1.43 -5.30 20.43
N SER A 159 0.64 -4.68 19.54
CA SER A 159 -0.59 -5.31 19.08
C SER A 159 -0.34 -6.65 18.40
N ARG A 160 0.65 -6.71 17.51
CA ARG A 160 1.02 -7.95 16.82
C ARG A 160 1.50 -9.02 17.82
N ALA A 161 2.33 -8.63 18.78
CA ALA A 161 2.81 -9.54 19.82
C ALA A 161 1.65 -10.06 20.69
N LEU A 162 0.78 -9.18 21.18
CA LEU A 162 -0.34 -9.53 22.06
C LEU A 162 -1.38 -10.38 21.33
N VAL A 163 -1.80 -9.99 20.12
CA VAL A 163 -2.75 -10.76 19.31
C VAL A 163 -2.19 -12.15 18.96
N SER A 164 -0.88 -12.29 18.76
CA SER A 164 -0.26 -13.60 18.49
C SER A 164 -0.39 -14.59 19.65
N THR A 165 -0.59 -14.10 20.89
CA THR A 165 -0.80 -14.99 22.04
C THR A 165 -2.19 -15.61 22.07
N SER A 166 -3.14 -15.15 21.23
CA SER A 166 -4.55 -15.54 21.20
C SER A 166 -5.36 -15.34 22.50
N LYS A 167 -4.74 -14.73 23.53
CA LYS A 167 -5.40 -14.45 24.83
C LYS A 167 -6.11 -13.10 24.85
N VAL A 168 -5.65 -12.16 24.03
CA VAL A 168 -6.16 -10.80 24.00
C VAL A 168 -6.68 -10.50 22.60
N SER A 169 -7.83 -9.83 22.53
CA SER A 169 -8.43 -9.41 21.27
C SER A 169 -8.84 -7.93 21.34
N TYR A 170 -9.01 -7.31 20.17
CA TYR A 170 -9.52 -5.96 20.04
C TYR A 170 -11.04 -5.83 20.27
N GLY A 171 -11.69 -6.90 20.73
CA GLY A 171 -13.13 -6.96 20.94
C GLY A 171 -13.93 -6.94 19.63
N PRO A 172 -15.11 -6.29 19.58
CA PRO A 172 -15.89 -6.19 18.36
C PRO A 172 -15.14 -5.39 17.29
N GLY A 173 -15.14 -5.90 16.04
CA GLY A 173 -14.40 -5.27 14.94
C GLY A 173 -12.88 -5.45 15.04
N ALA A 174 -12.41 -6.50 15.72
CA ALA A 174 -10.99 -6.68 15.99
C ALA A 174 -10.08 -6.62 14.75
N THR A 175 -10.54 -7.18 13.63
CA THR A 175 -9.81 -7.17 12.35
C THR A 175 -9.67 -5.75 11.81
N GLU A 176 -10.76 -4.97 11.83
CA GLU A 176 -10.77 -3.61 11.29
C GLU A 176 -9.88 -2.69 12.12
N LYS A 177 -9.91 -2.82 13.45
CA LYS A 177 -9.07 -2.05 14.36
C LYS A 177 -7.58 -2.37 14.20
N ALA A 178 -7.24 -3.66 14.08
CA ALA A 178 -5.86 -4.09 13.85
C ALA A 178 -5.36 -3.64 12.46
N ASP A 179 -6.22 -3.71 11.44
CA ASP A 179 -5.90 -3.25 10.09
C ASP A 179 -5.74 -1.71 10.05
N ALA A 180 -6.59 -0.95 10.76
CA ALA A 180 -6.47 0.50 10.88
C ALA A 180 -5.14 0.94 11.51
N LEU A 181 -4.70 0.25 12.56
CA LEU A 181 -3.39 0.47 13.17
C LEU A 181 -2.24 0.15 12.20
N THR A 182 -2.39 -0.92 11.41
CA THR A 182 -1.41 -1.33 10.40
C THR A 182 -1.29 -0.30 9.28
N ILE A 183 -2.41 0.26 8.81
CA ILE A 183 -2.43 1.34 7.82
C ILE A 183 -1.77 2.59 8.40
N SER A 184 -2.12 2.97 9.64
CA SER A 184 -1.55 4.15 10.29
C SER A 184 -0.03 4.07 10.44
N PHE A 185 0.49 2.88 10.79
CA PHE A 185 1.93 2.66 10.87
C PHE A 185 2.60 2.65 9.48
N ALA A 186 1.94 2.08 8.46
CA ALA A 186 2.45 2.14 7.09
C ALA A 186 2.52 3.59 6.58
N ASP A 187 1.51 4.42 6.85
CA ASP A 187 1.50 5.84 6.48
C ASP A 187 2.60 6.63 7.19
N GLN A 188 2.85 6.34 8.48
CA GLN A 188 3.99 6.91 9.22
C GLN A 188 5.32 6.62 8.50
N LEU A 189 5.55 5.37 8.08
CA LEU A 189 6.77 4.97 7.37
C LEU A 189 6.87 5.58 5.97
N VAL A 190 5.76 5.72 5.26
CA VAL A 190 5.73 6.42 3.96
C VAL A 190 6.13 7.89 4.12
N ASN A 191 5.64 8.55 5.15
CA ASN A 191 5.99 9.95 5.45
C ASN A 191 7.46 10.11 5.84
N GLU A 192 8.08 9.10 6.45
CA GLU A 192 9.53 9.05 6.72
C GLU A 192 10.36 8.80 5.45
N GLY A 193 9.75 8.24 4.39
CA GLY A 193 10.40 7.85 3.14
C GLY A 193 10.80 6.37 3.07
N SER A 194 10.51 5.60 4.12
CA SER A 194 10.80 4.17 4.29
C SER A 194 9.69 3.31 3.67
N TRP A 195 9.53 3.38 2.34
CA TRP A 195 8.43 2.72 1.62
C TRP A 195 8.56 1.20 1.54
N LEU A 196 9.78 0.65 1.60
CA LEU A 196 10.01 -0.80 1.61
C LEU A 196 9.50 -1.42 2.92
N GLU A 197 9.78 -0.76 4.04
CA GLU A 197 9.28 -1.11 5.36
C GLU A 197 7.76 -0.92 5.43
N ALA A 198 7.23 0.14 4.81
CA ALA A 198 5.78 0.32 4.71
C ALA A 198 5.12 -0.84 3.95
N THR A 199 5.72 -1.30 2.84
CA THR A 199 5.25 -2.48 2.09
C THR A 199 5.23 -3.72 2.99
N PHE A 200 6.28 -3.94 3.79
CA PHE A 200 6.30 -5.03 4.77
C PHE A 200 5.16 -4.93 5.79
N VAL A 201 4.90 -3.74 6.32
CA VAL A 201 3.79 -3.51 7.27
C VAL A 201 2.44 -3.81 6.61
N LEU A 202 2.20 -3.34 5.38
CA LEU A 202 0.95 -3.57 4.65
C LEU A 202 0.68 -5.06 4.36
N LEU A 203 1.71 -5.91 4.29
CA LEU A 203 1.52 -7.36 4.18
C LEU A 203 0.84 -7.99 5.40
N HIS A 204 0.80 -7.30 6.54
CA HIS A 204 0.16 -7.78 7.76
C HIS A 204 -1.35 -7.50 7.82
N LEU A 205 -1.91 -6.85 6.81
CA LEU A 205 -3.35 -6.65 6.69
C LEU A 205 -4.09 -7.98 6.63
N SER A 206 -5.22 -8.04 7.34
CA SER A 206 -6.00 -9.26 7.52
C SER A 206 -6.65 -9.71 6.21
N GLN A 207 -7.33 -8.81 5.51
CA GLN A 207 -8.07 -9.14 4.30
C GLN A 207 -7.15 -9.22 3.07
N PRO A 208 -7.24 -10.30 2.25
CA PRO A 208 -6.35 -10.49 1.10
C PRO A 208 -6.54 -9.44 0.01
N GLU A 209 -7.79 -9.03 -0.27
CA GLU A 209 -8.09 -8.03 -1.28
C GLU A 209 -7.55 -6.65 -0.90
N MET A 210 -7.76 -6.24 0.36
CA MET A 210 -7.24 -4.98 0.87
C MET A 210 -5.71 -4.97 0.90
N ARG A 211 -5.11 -6.09 1.30
CA ARG A 211 -3.66 -6.27 1.27
C ARG A 211 -3.08 -6.13 -0.14
N ALA A 212 -3.68 -6.79 -1.13
CA ALA A 212 -3.25 -6.69 -2.51
C ALA A 212 -3.34 -5.25 -3.02
N LYS A 213 -4.50 -4.59 -2.83
CA LYS A 213 -4.71 -3.20 -3.25
C LYS A 213 -3.76 -2.22 -2.56
N ALA A 214 -3.56 -2.34 -1.24
CA ALA A 214 -2.70 -1.45 -0.49
C ALA A 214 -1.22 -1.59 -0.92
N VAL A 215 -0.75 -2.82 -1.15
CA VAL A 215 0.61 -3.07 -1.66
C VAL A 215 0.76 -2.53 -3.08
N GLN A 216 -0.19 -2.80 -3.97
CA GLN A 216 -0.15 -2.27 -5.35
C GLN A 216 -0.13 -0.74 -5.36
N ASP A 217 -0.98 -0.09 -4.57
CA ASP A 217 -1.04 1.37 -4.48
C ASP A 217 0.25 1.96 -3.91
N ASN A 218 0.82 1.35 -2.86
CA ASN A 218 2.13 1.77 -2.33
C ASN A 218 3.24 1.67 -3.40
N LEU A 219 3.30 0.56 -4.14
CA LEU A 219 4.26 0.38 -5.23
C LEU A 219 4.05 1.39 -6.36
N CYS A 220 2.81 1.68 -6.74
CA CYS A 220 2.47 2.66 -7.76
C CYS A 220 2.90 4.08 -7.36
N ARG A 221 2.68 4.49 -6.10
CA ARG A 221 3.12 5.79 -5.59
C ARG A 221 4.64 5.93 -5.57
N HIS A 222 5.35 4.85 -5.26
CA HIS A 222 6.81 4.83 -5.17
C HIS A 222 7.49 4.22 -6.41
N ALA A 223 6.79 4.16 -7.54
CA ALA A 223 7.28 3.49 -8.74
C ALA A 223 8.59 4.08 -9.30
N GLY A 224 8.83 5.38 -9.07
CA GLY A 224 10.11 6.02 -9.42
C GLY A 224 11.33 5.51 -8.65
N LEU A 225 11.13 4.86 -7.50
CA LEU A 225 12.19 4.33 -6.62
C LEU A 225 12.43 2.83 -6.80
N LEU A 226 11.59 2.13 -7.58
CA LEU A 226 11.70 0.68 -7.80
C LEU A 226 13.00 0.31 -8.53
N GLY A 227 13.55 1.21 -9.35
CA GLY A 227 14.81 1.00 -10.06
C GLY A 227 14.76 -0.16 -11.08
N PRO A 228 15.91 -0.53 -11.68
CA PRO A 228 15.98 -1.64 -12.62
C PRO A 228 15.83 -3.00 -11.92
N GLU A 229 15.53 -4.03 -12.69
CA GLU A 229 15.33 -5.43 -12.25
C GLU A 229 16.50 -6.01 -11.44
N THR A 230 17.73 -5.57 -11.72
CA THR A 230 18.94 -5.97 -10.99
C THR A 230 19.16 -5.20 -9.68
N GLY A 231 18.23 -4.29 -9.34
CA GLY A 231 18.33 -3.44 -8.17
C GLY A 231 18.13 -4.21 -6.86
N PRO A 232 18.73 -3.74 -5.74
CA PRO A 232 18.52 -4.34 -4.43
C PRO A 232 17.05 -4.28 -4.00
N ASN A 233 16.32 -3.23 -4.40
CA ASN A 233 14.90 -3.05 -4.07
C ASN A 233 14.03 -4.14 -4.69
N PHE A 234 14.28 -4.48 -5.96
CA PHE A 234 13.56 -5.55 -6.66
C PHE A 234 13.82 -6.91 -6.01
N ALA A 235 15.08 -7.19 -5.65
CA ALA A 235 15.45 -8.41 -4.94
C ALA A 235 14.74 -8.50 -3.56
N THR A 236 14.71 -7.42 -2.79
CA THR A 236 14.01 -7.40 -1.48
C THR A 236 12.51 -7.65 -1.65
N LEU A 237 11.86 -7.02 -2.62
CA LEU A 237 10.43 -7.20 -2.88
C LEU A 237 10.07 -8.63 -3.30
N THR A 238 10.82 -9.21 -4.24
CA THR A 238 10.50 -10.54 -4.77
C THR A 238 11.05 -11.68 -3.90
N GLN A 239 12.28 -11.56 -3.40
CA GLN A 239 12.93 -12.65 -2.64
C GLN A 239 12.53 -12.67 -1.17
N THR A 240 12.52 -11.50 -0.51
CA THR A 240 12.22 -11.38 0.92
C THR A 240 10.73 -11.24 1.18
N LEU A 241 10.08 -10.28 0.53
CA LEU A 241 8.66 -9.97 0.75
C LEU A 241 7.70 -10.84 -0.07
N LYS A 242 8.22 -11.63 -1.02
CA LYS A 242 7.45 -12.54 -1.89
C LYS A 242 6.33 -11.84 -2.66
N VAL A 243 6.53 -10.57 -3.02
CA VAL A 243 5.59 -9.83 -3.85
C VAL A 243 5.70 -10.34 -5.31
N PRO A 244 4.56 -10.58 -6.00
CA PRO A 244 4.58 -10.97 -7.41
C PRO A 244 5.31 -9.93 -8.27
N SER A 245 6.19 -10.40 -9.16
CA SER A 245 6.92 -9.52 -10.09
C SER A 245 5.98 -8.75 -11.01
N ALA A 246 4.82 -9.32 -11.34
CA ALA A 246 3.79 -8.69 -12.18
C ALA A 246 3.39 -7.31 -11.63
N TRP A 247 3.08 -7.20 -10.34
CA TRP A 247 2.65 -5.93 -9.72
C TRP A 247 3.75 -4.86 -9.74
N ILE A 248 5.02 -5.28 -9.66
CA ILE A 248 6.16 -4.36 -9.75
C ILE A 248 6.25 -3.80 -11.17
N TRP A 249 6.09 -4.65 -12.18
CA TRP A 249 6.11 -4.23 -13.59
C TRP A 249 4.88 -3.39 -13.97
N GLU A 250 3.70 -3.66 -13.41
CA GLU A 250 2.50 -2.82 -13.56
C GLU A 250 2.74 -1.42 -12.99
N ALA A 251 3.28 -1.32 -11.77
CA ALA A 251 3.62 -0.04 -11.17
C ALA A 251 4.65 0.74 -12.00
N GLN A 252 5.66 0.06 -12.54
CA GLN A 252 6.64 0.67 -13.45
C GLN A 252 5.99 1.13 -14.76
N ALA A 253 5.09 0.35 -15.35
CA ALA A 253 4.37 0.75 -16.55
C ALA A 253 3.57 2.04 -16.33
N LEU A 254 2.84 2.14 -15.22
CA LEU A 254 2.10 3.35 -14.83
C LEU A 254 3.03 4.56 -14.67
N TYR A 255 4.23 4.37 -14.10
CA TYR A 255 5.23 5.43 -14.00
C TYR A 255 5.76 5.89 -15.37
N MET A 256 6.03 4.95 -16.28
CA MET A 256 6.44 5.28 -17.65
C MET A 256 5.35 6.08 -18.38
N ARG A 257 4.08 5.70 -18.19
CA ARG A 257 2.92 6.40 -18.76
C ARG A 257 2.75 7.82 -18.21
N ALA A 258 2.78 7.98 -16.89
CA ALA A 258 2.42 9.23 -16.22
C ALA A 258 3.57 10.25 -16.17
N VAL A 259 4.79 9.80 -15.86
CA VAL A 259 5.93 10.68 -15.56
C VAL A 259 6.84 10.84 -16.77
N LYS A 260 7.36 9.72 -17.30
CA LYS A 260 8.32 9.77 -18.42
C LYS A 260 7.66 9.99 -19.78
N LYS A 261 6.38 9.62 -19.93
CA LYS A 261 5.62 9.64 -21.19
C LYS A 261 6.30 8.84 -22.31
N ASP A 262 7.01 7.77 -21.94
CA ASP A 262 7.69 6.88 -22.88
C ASP A 262 6.83 5.63 -23.11
N ALA A 263 6.16 5.62 -24.26
CA ALA A 263 5.23 4.56 -24.63
C ALA A 263 5.94 3.23 -24.98
N ALA A 264 7.18 3.26 -25.48
CA ALA A 264 7.88 2.05 -25.87
C ALA A 264 8.28 1.25 -24.62
N ALA A 265 8.80 1.94 -23.61
CA ALA A 265 9.14 1.31 -22.34
C ALA A 265 7.90 0.95 -21.50
N GLU A 266 6.79 1.69 -21.62
CA GLU A 266 5.48 1.31 -21.05
C GLU A 266 5.05 -0.08 -21.54
N VAL A 267 5.06 -0.32 -22.87
CA VAL A 267 4.71 -1.63 -23.44
C VAL A 267 5.67 -2.73 -22.98
N GLN A 268 6.97 -2.44 -22.91
CA GLN A 268 7.94 -3.43 -22.41
C GLN A 268 7.69 -3.82 -20.94
N CYS A 269 7.25 -2.88 -20.10
CA CYS A 269 6.88 -3.17 -18.72
C CYS A 269 5.57 -3.96 -18.64
N LEU A 270 4.53 -3.59 -19.43
CA LEU A 270 3.25 -4.29 -19.46
C LEU A 270 3.38 -5.75 -19.96
N LEU A 271 4.25 -5.98 -20.94
CA LEU A 271 4.58 -7.33 -21.41
C LEU A 271 5.20 -8.19 -20.29
N ARG A 272 6.06 -7.59 -19.45
CA ARG A 272 6.66 -8.29 -18.29
C ARG A 272 5.66 -8.48 -17.14
N ALA A 273 4.65 -7.63 -17.05
CA ALA A 273 3.53 -7.76 -16.13
C ALA A 273 2.51 -8.82 -16.55
N ALA A 274 2.60 -9.37 -17.78
CA ALA A 274 1.59 -10.24 -18.39
C ALA A 274 0.21 -9.57 -18.60
N SER A 275 0.15 -8.22 -18.64
CA SER A 275 -1.06 -7.47 -19.02
C SER A 275 -1.05 -7.23 -20.54
N TYR A 276 -1.38 -8.28 -21.31
CA TYR A 276 -1.26 -8.27 -22.77
C TYR A 276 -2.32 -7.39 -23.47
N SER A 277 -3.52 -7.30 -22.92
CA SER A 277 -4.61 -6.47 -23.44
C SER A 277 -4.25 -4.99 -23.39
N GLU A 278 -3.84 -4.49 -22.22
CA GLU A 278 -3.41 -3.10 -22.07
C GLU A 278 -2.13 -2.80 -22.86
N ALA A 279 -1.20 -3.76 -22.92
CA ALA A 279 0.00 -3.62 -23.75
C ALA A 279 -0.35 -3.46 -25.24
N HIS A 280 -1.33 -4.21 -25.74
CA HIS A 280 -1.80 -4.13 -27.13
C HIS A 280 -2.46 -2.79 -27.43
N GLU A 281 -3.33 -2.29 -26.55
CA GLU A 281 -3.98 -0.99 -26.73
C GLU A 281 -2.94 0.15 -26.81
N VAL A 282 -1.98 0.17 -25.88
CA VAL A 282 -0.91 1.18 -25.88
C VAL A 282 -0.03 1.04 -27.12
N PHE A 283 0.25 -0.21 -27.53
CA PHE A 283 1.03 -0.49 -28.72
C PHE A 283 0.35 0.06 -29.98
N VAL A 284 -0.92 -0.28 -30.23
CA VAL A 284 -1.66 0.13 -31.43
C VAL A 284 -1.88 1.64 -31.46
N HIS A 285 -2.17 2.28 -30.32
CA HIS A 285 -2.51 3.70 -30.30
C HIS A 285 -1.30 4.64 -30.29
N LYS A 286 -0.16 4.24 -29.70
CA LYS A 286 0.99 5.14 -29.50
C LYS A 286 2.28 4.62 -30.12
N VAL A 287 2.66 3.39 -29.81
CA VAL A 287 3.98 2.86 -30.20
C VAL A 287 4.04 2.57 -31.70
N ALA A 288 3.11 1.78 -32.22
CA ALA A 288 3.11 1.38 -33.62
C ALA A 288 3.00 2.59 -34.57
N PRO A 289 2.11 3.59 -34.35
CA PRO A 289 2.08 4.78 -35.19
C PRO A 289 3.37 5.60 -35.17
N SER A 290 3.95 5.81 -33.98
CA SER A 290 5.18 6.61 -33.85
C SER A 290 6.40 5.90 -34.44
N SER A 291 6.50 4.58 -34.29
CA SER A 291 7.53 3.75 -34.90
C SER A 291 7.42 3.69 -36.43
N VAL A 292 6.19 3.66 -36.98
CA VAL A 292 5.99 3.71 -38.44
C VAL A 292 6.44 5.04 -39.03
N ILE A 293 6.04 6.17 -38.41
CA ILE A 293 6.42 7.52 -38.85
C ILE A 293 7.93 7.75 -38.74
N SER A 294 8.54 7.30 -37.65
CA SER A 294 9.99 7.38 -37.45
C SER A 294 10.79 6.37 -38.28
N ARG A 295 10.11 5.39 -38.90
CA ARG A 295 10.69 4.27 -39.68
C ARG A 295 11.61 3.35 -38.86
N ASN A 296 11.39 3.31 -37.55
CA ASN A 296 12.08 2.40 -36.63
C ASN A 296 11.38 1.03 -36.64
N TYR A 297 11.54 0.28 -37.72
CA TYR A 297 10.93 -1.04 -37.89
C TYR A 297 11.56 -2.12 -37.01
N ASP A 298 12.81 -1.93 -36.60
CA ASP A 298 13.56 -2.93 -35.82
C ASP A 298 13.06 -2.99 -34.36
N GLU A 299 12.74 -1.84 -33.76
CA GLU A 299 12.12 -1.75 -32.43
C GLU A 299 10.69 -2.33 -32.44
N LEU A 300 9.94 -2.05 -33.50
CA LEU A 300 8.58 -2.57 -33.69
C LEU A 300 8.61 -4.11 -33.79
N ALA A 301 9.57 -4.67 -34.54
CA ALA A 301 9.77 -6.11 -34.65
C ALA A 301 10.14 -6.76 -33.29
N ALA A 302 11.04 -6.13 -32.52
CA ALA A 302 11.45 -6.64 -31.21
C ALA A 302 10.32 -6.65 -30.17
N ILE A 303 9.38 -5.70 -30.28
CA ILE A 303 8.19 -5.67 -29.43
C ILE A 303 7.18 -6.72 -29.90
N LEU A 304 6.90 -6.80 -31.21
CA LEU A 304 5.96 -7.78 -31.76
C LEU A 304 6.39 -9.23 -31.51
N SER A 305 7.69 -9.53 -31.55
CA SER A 305 8.18 -10.89 -31.28
C SER A 305 7.90 -11.37 -29.86
N ARG A 306 7.56 -10.47 -28.93
CA ARG A 306 7.17 -10.81 -27.56
C ARG A 306 5.66 -11.00 -27.39
N PHE A 307 4.88 -10.68 -28.41
CA PHE A 307 3.44 -10.93 -28.46
C PHE A 307 3.11 -12.27 -29.16
N ASP A 308 4.03 -12.82 -29.96
CA ASP A 308 3.82 -14.02 -30.80
C ASP A 308 3.33 -15.26 -30.06
N ASP A 309 3.56 -15.35 -28.74
CA ASP A 309 3.14 -16.48 -27.92
C ASP A 309 1.71 -16.33 -27.35
N HIS A 310 1.07 -15.17 -27.51
CA HIS A 310 -0.20 -14.79 -26.85
C HIS A 310 -1.26 -14.22 -27.80
N ASP A 311 -1.18 -14.54 -29.10
CA ASP A 311 -2.07 -14.01 -30.14
C ASP A 311 -3.57 -14.32 -29.88
N ASP A 312 -3.90 -15.42 -29.18
CA ASP A 312 -5.29 -15.83 -28.87
C ASP A 312 -5.90 -15.13 -27.63
N ASP A 313 -5.07 -14.61 -26.71
CA ASP A 313 -5.52 -14.01 -25.45
C ASP A 313 -5.93 -12.53 -25.61
N ILE A 314 -5.64 -11.93 -26.76
CA ILE A 314 -5.78 -10.50 -27.00
C ILE A 314 -7.02 -10.20 -27.85
N ALA A 315 -8.01 -9.55 -27.24
CA ALA A 315 -9.18 -9.05 -27.95
C ALA A 315 -8.78 -8.03 -29.03
N GLY A 316 -9.09 -8.30 -30.30
CA GLY A 316 -8.81 -7.37 -31.40
C GLY A 316 -7.39 -7.43 -31.95
N TRP A 317 -6.62 -8.49 -31.65
CA TRP A 317 -5.29 -8.72 -32.24
C TRP A 317 -5.29 -8.60 -33.77
N THR A 318 -6.32 -9.16 -34.42
CA THR A 318 -6.54 -9.16 -35.87
C THR A 318 -6.67 -7.76 -36.49
N LEU A 319 -7.22 -6.80 -35.74
CA LEU A 319 -7.46 -5.43 -36.23
C LEU A 319 -6.24 -4.51 -36.07
N GLY A 320 -5.24 -4.91 -35.28
CA GLY A 320 -4.07 -4.09 -35.00
C GLY A 320 -2.75 -4.85 -35.15
N GLY A 321 -2.48 -5.79 -34.25
CA GLY A 321 -1.20 -6.49 -34.15
C GLY A 321 -0.85 -7.24 -35.42
N GLU A 322 -1.80 -7.96 -36.01
CA GLU A 322 -1.62 -8.67 -37.27
C GLU A 322 -1.37 -7.73 -38.46
N VAL A 323 -2.03 -6.57 -38.51
CA VAL A 323 -1.85 -5.58 -39.58
C VAL A 323 -0.44 -5.00 -39.53
N TYR A 324 0.07 -4.71 -38.33
CA TYR A 324 1.45 -4.25 -38.16
C TYR A 324 2.49 -5.35 -38.42
N LYS A 325 2.22 -6.61 -38.03
CA LYS A 325 3.05 -7.79 -38.38
C LYS A 325 3.15 -7.93 -39.91
N ALA A 326 2.02 -7.95 -40.60
CA ALA A 326 1.95 -8.05 -42.07
C ALA A 326 2.66 -6.88 -42.77
N PHE A 327 2.59 -5.67 -42.19
CA PHE A 327 3.30 -4.51 -42.73
C PHE A 327 4.83 -4.64 -42.56
N LEU A 328 5.30 -5.15 -41.42
CA LEU A 328 6.73 -5.44 -41.24
C LEU A 328 7.24 -6.50 -42.21
N GLU A 329 6.46 -7.55 -42.47
CA GLU A 329 6.79 -8.56 -43.48
C GLU A 329 6.95 -7.93 -44.87
N LEU A 330 6.02 -7.04 -45.26
CA LEU A 330 6.10 -6.30 -46.52
C LEU A 330 7.37 -5.43 -46.59
N VAL A 331 7.71 -4.71 -45.52
CA VAL A 331 8.92 -3.87 -45.47
C VAL A 331 10.19 -4.72 -45.53
N ASN A 332 10.21 -5.88 -44.87
CA ASN A 332 11.35 -6.80 -44.88
C ASN A 332 11.54 -7.46 -46.25
N CYS A 333 10.46 -7.91 -46.91
CA CYS A 333 10.52 -8.41 -48.29
C CYS A 333 11.07 -7.34 -49.24
N ARG A 334 10.70 -6.07 -49.05
CA ARG A 334 11.23 -4.95 -49.84
C ARG A 334 12.72 -4.71 -49.58
N ARG A 335 13.17 -4.74 -48.33
CA ARG A 335 14.59 -4.64 -47.96
C ARG A 335 15.40 -5.77 -48.63
N GLN A 336 14.84 -6.97 -48.70
CA GLN A 336 15.49 -8.16 -49.28
C GLN A 336 15.28 -8.31 -50.80
N ARG A 337 14.57 -7.39 -51.45
CA ARG A 337 14.18 -7.46 -52.89
C ARG A 337 13.46 -8.75 -53.28
N GLN A 338 12.74 -9.38 -52.35
CA GLN A 338 11.94 -10.56 -52.61
C GLN A 338 10.51 -10.16 -53.02
N GLN A 339 9.86 -11.01 -53.82
CA GLN A 339 8.44 -10.82 -54.16
C GLN A 339 7.60 -10.90 -52.89
N VAL A 340 6.70 -9.93 -52.72
CA VAL A 340 5.80 -9.87 -51.56
C VAL A 340 4.77 -11.01 -51.69
N PRO A 341 4.55 -11.82 -50.65
CA PRO A 341 3.52 -12.85 -50.68
C PRO A 341 2.12 -12.22 -50.82
N LEU A 342 1.36 -12.67 -51.83
CA LEU A 342 -0.05 -12.30 -52.04
C LEU A 342 -0.95 -12.38 -50.79
N PRO A 343 -0.86 -13.40 -49.90
CA PRO A 343 -1.72 -13.45 -48.71
C PRO A 343 -1.46 -12.33 -47.70
N VAL A 344 -0.23 -11.79 -47.64
CA VAL A 344 0.12 -10.67 -46.75
C VAL A 344 -0.50 -9.38 -47.29
N LEU A 345 -0.50 -9.23 -48.61
CA LEU A 345 -1.11 -8.09 -49.29
C LEU A 345 -2.64 -8.07 -49.12
N GLU A 346 -3.30 -9.23 -49.27
CA GLU A 346 -4.76 -9.35 -49.07
C GLU A 346 -5.18 -9.00 -47.64
N LYS A 347 -4.41 -9.46 -46.64
CA LYS A 347 -4.64 -9.13 -45.22
C LYS A 347 -4.48 -7.62 -44.96
N LEU A 348 -3.48 -6.98 -45.55
CA LEU A 348 -3.26 -5.54 -45.41
C LEU A 348 -4.35 -4.70 -46.09
N VAL A 349 -4.80 -5.12 -47.28
CA VAL A 349 -5.86 -4.43 -48.02
C VAL A 349 -7.21 -4.56 -47.32
N ALA A 350 -7.50 -5.68 -46.65
CA ALA A 350 -8.69 -5.85 -45.84
C ALA A 350 -8.59 -5.17 -44.45
N GLY A 351 -7.40 -5.21 -43.84
CA GLY A 351 -7.18 -4.74 -42.47
C GLY A 351 -7.01 -3.22 -42.32
N LEU A 352 -6.38 -2.54 -43.28
CA LEU A 352 -6.15 -1.09 -43.19
C LEU A 352 -7.44 -0.25 -43.23
N PRO A 353 -8.45 -0.56 -44.06
CA PRO A 353 -9.74 0.13 -44.02
C PRO A 353 -10.49 -0.12 -42.70
N ALA A 354 -10.53 -1.37 -42.21
CA ALA A 354 -11.17 -1.71 -40.94
C ALA A 354 -10.49 -1.04 -39.73
N MET A 355 -9.17 -0.89 -39.78
CA MET A 355 -8.40 -0.16 -38.79
C MET A 355 -8.67 1.34 -38.84
N ARG A 356 -8.90 1.93 -40.02
CA ARG A 356 -9.29 3.35 -40.14
C ARG A 356 -10.66 3.62 -39.54
N GLU A 357 -11.65 2.79 -39.83
CA GLU A 357 -13.02 2.94 -39.32
C GLU A 357 -13.07 2.91 -37.78
N ASN A 358 -12.20 2.12 -37.14
CA ASN A 358 -12.08 2.07 -35.68
C ASN A 358 -11.28 3.24 -35.07
N VAL A 359 -10.47 3.93 -35.88
CA VAL A 359 -9.52 4.98 -35.42
C VAL A 359 -10.10 6.39 -35.57
N GLU A 360 -11.30 6.55 -36.16
CA GLU A 360 -11.87 7.85 -36.56
C GLU A 360 -11.93 8.93 -35.46
N ASN A 361 -11.77 8.60 -34.18
CA ASN A 361 -11.97 9.55 -33.08
C ASN A 361 -10.79 9.88 -32.16
N VAL A 362 -9.58 9.31 -32.29
CA VAL A 362 -8.62 9.42 -31.15
C VAL A 362 -7.22 9.97 -31.45
N ASN A 363 -6.54 9.69 -32.56
CA ASN A 363 -5.15 10.17 -32.74
C ASN A 363 -4.79 10.56 -34.18
N ILE A 364 -4.29 11.79 -34.36
CA ILE A 364 -3.77 12.27 -35.66
C ILE A 364 -2.55 11.44 -36.10
N THR A 365 -1.75 10.99 -35.14
CA THR A 365 -0.56 10.15 -35.39
C THR A 365 -0.91 8.77 -35.94
N SER A 366 -1.99 8.14 -35.46
CA SER A 366 -2.45 6.86 -35.99
C SER A 366 -3.01 7.01 -37.40
N LEU A 367 -3.75 8.09 -37.69
CA LEU A 367 -4.21 8.37 -39.05
C LEU A 367 -3.04 8.62 -40.02
N ALA A 368 -2.02 9.35 -39.58
CA ALA A 368 -0.80 9.58 -40.36
C ALA A 368 -0.07 8.27 -40.66
N ALA A 369 0.11 7.41 -39.66
CA ALA A 369 0.75 6.10 -39.83
C ALA A 369 -0.05 5.18 -40.77
N ILE A 370 -1.37 5.10 -40.61
CA ILE A 370 -2.25 4.32 -41.51
C ILE A 370 -2.12 4.83 -42.95
N SER A 371 -2.05 6.15 -43.15
CA SER A 371 -1.89 6.73 -44.48
C SER A 371 -0.51 6.46 -45.11
N GLU A 372 0.56 6.40 -44.30
CA GLU A 372 1.91 6.03 -44.76
C GLU A 372 1.98 4.54 -45.11
N MET A 373 1.36 3.68 -44.29
CA MET A 373 1.22 2.25 -44.55
C MET A 373 0.41 2.02 -45.83
N GLY A 374 -0.75 2.65 -45.97
CA GLY A 374 -1.60 2.59 -47.17
C GLY A 374 -0.87 3.07 -48.42
N SER A 375 -0.10 4.15 -48.33
CA SER A 375 0.72 4.65 -49.45
C SER A 375 1.84 3.67 -49.85
N SER A 376 2.43 2.99 -48.87
CA SER A 376 3.47 1.98 -49.12
C SER A 376 2.91 0.72 -49.75
N VAL A 377 1.73 0.27 -49.29
CA VAL A 377 0.99 -0.86 -49.88
C VAL A 377 0.53 -0.52 -51.31
N ALA A 378 -0.03 0.67 -51.53
CA ALA A 378 -0.47 1.13 -52.86
C ALA A 378 0.70 1.15 -53.87
N LYS A 379 1.89 1.61 -53.47
CA LYS A 379 3.10 1.55 -54.32
C LYS A 379 3.47 0.12 -54.68
N VAL A 380 3.46 -0.80 -53.71
CA VAL A 380 3.76 -2.22 -53.95
C VAL A 380 2.72 -2.85 -54.89
N MET A 381 1.44 -2.51 -54.74
CA MET A 381 0.38 -2.99 -55.63
C MET A 381 0.57 -2.50 -57.07
N VAL A 382 0.94 -1.22 -57.26
CA VAL A 382 1.23 -0.67 -58.59
C VAL A 382 2.49 -1.29 -59.21
N GLU A 383 3.51 -1.60 -58.42
CA GLU A 383 4.74 -2.26 -58.89
C GLU A 383 4.54 -3.74 -59.24
N THR A 384 3.61 -4.42 -58.54
CA THR A 384 3.40 -5.87 -58.65
C THR A 384 2.28 -6.24 -59.64
N SER A 385 1.23 -5.42 -59.77
CA SER A 385 0.05 -5.73 -60.58
C SER A 385 0.01 -4.95 -61.90
N ARG A 386 0.04 -5.72 -63.01
CA ARG A 386 -0.31 -5.27 -64.38
C ARG A 386 -1.78 -5.53 -64.74
N LYS A 387 -2.65 -5.85 -63.77
CA LYS A 387 -4.04 -6.30 -64.01
C LYS A 387 -5.07 -5.27 -63.52
N GLU A 388 -6.10 -5.03 -64.34
CA GLU A 388 -7.18 -4.05 -64.13
C GLU A 388 -8.06 -4.33 -62.88
N GLU A 389 -8.02 -5.54 -62.33
CA GLU A 389 -8.87 -5.97 -61.20
C GLU A 389 -8.45 -5.38 -59.83
N ASP A 390 -7.23 -4.86 -59.71
CA ASP A 390 -6.70 -4.31 -58.44
C ASP A 390 -6.91 -2.80 -58.30
N VAL A 391 -7.39 -2.12 -59.34
CA VAL A 391 -7.65 -0.67 -59.38
C VAL A 391 -8.65 -0.19 -58.30
N PRO A 392 -9.82 -0.83 -58.10
CA PRO A 392 -10.73 -0.42 -57.03
C PRO A 392 -10.20 -0.73 -55.63
N ARG A 393 -9.33 -1.75 -55.51
CA ARG A 393 -8.71 -2.14 -54.23
C ARG A 393 -7.67 -1.13 -53.77
N VAL A 394 -6.90 -0.56 -54.69
CA VAL A 394 -5.94 0.52 -54.39
C VAL A 394 -6.66 1.82 -54.00
N LEU A 395 -7.80 2.12 -54.63
CA LEU A 395 -8.61 3.30 -54.32
C LEU A 395 -9.41 3.17 -53.01
N GLY A 396 -9.70 1.94 -52.58
CA GLY A 396 -10.33 1.65 -51.27
C GLY A 396 -9.36 1.76 -50.09
N LEU A 397 -8.06 1.95 -50.33
CA LEU A 397 -7.09 2.12 -49.26
C LEU A 397 -7.19 3.51 -48.62
N PRO A 398 -6.95 3.60 -47.30
CA PRO A 398 -6.92 4.87 -46.59
C PRO A 398 -5.67 5.67 -46.97
N LEU A 399 -5.77 6.44 -48.05
CA LEU A 399 -4.70 7.29 -48.57
C LEU A 399 -4.92 8.75 -48.13
N THR A 400 -3.83 9.53 -48.10
CA THR A 400 -3.95 11.00 -48.03
C THR A 400 -4.61 11.52 -49.32
N GLU A 401 -5.29 12.66 -49.27
CA GLU A 401 -5.96 13.23 -50.44
C GLU A 401 -4.99 13.42 -51.63
N ASP A 402 -3.76 13.85 -51.37
CA ASP A 402 -2.71 14.00 -52.39
C ASP A 402 -2.27 12.64 -52.97
N ALA A 403 -2.11 11.61 -52.14
CA ALA A 403 -1.75 10.28 -52.62
C ALA A 403 -2.90 9.64 -53.42
N HIS A 404 -4.14 9.82 -52.97
CA HIS A 404 -5.33 9.37 -53.69
C HIS A 404 -5.44 10.05 -55.06
N LEU A 405 -5.24 11.37 -55.12
CA LEU A 405 -5.23 12.12 -56.38
C LEU A 405 -4.12 11.64 -57.33
N LYS A 406 -2.89 11.49 -56.85
CA LYS A 406 -1.76 10.99 -57.65
C LYS A 406 -2.03 9.59 -58.20
N HIS A 407 -2.57 8.69 -57.38
CA HIS A 407 -2.90 7.34 -57.83
C HIS A 407 -4.07 7.35 -58.83
N SER A 408 -5.11 8.15 -58.61
CA SER A 408 -6.21 8.29 -59.59
C SER A 408 -5.73 8.86 -60.94
N LEU A 409 -4.81 9.83 -60.91
CA LEU A 409 -4.21 10.42 -62.12
C LEU A 409 -3.33 9.39 -62.84
N HIS A 410 -2.48 8.67 -62.11
CA HIS A 410 -1.65 7.63 -62.71
C HIS A 410 -2.49 6.50 -63.32
N LEU A 411 -3.53 6.06 -62.62
CA LEU A 411 -4.45 5.02 -63.08
C LEU A 411 -5.22 5.47 -64.32
N SER A 412 -5.81 6.66 -64.31
CA SER A 412 -6.51 7.21 -65.48
C SER A 412 -5.58 7.37 -66.68
N LEU A 413 -4.35 7.87 -66.50
CA LEU A 413 -3.36 7.95 -67.57
C LEU A 413 -3.00 6.56 -68.12
N SER A 414 -2.73 5.58 -67.25
CA SER A 414 -2.41 4.21 -67.70
C SER A 414 -3.59 3.54 -68.44
N TYR A 415 -4.82 3.82 -68.03
CA TYR A 415 -6.03 3.35 -68.70
C TYR A 415 -6.17 4.00 -70.08
N TYR A 416 -6.01 5.32 -70.18
CA TYR A 416 -6.03 6.03 -71.47
C TYR A 416 -4.90 5.57 -72.40
N GLU A 417 -3.68 5.36 -71.88
CA GLU A 417 -2.55 4.82 -72.65
C GLU A 417 -2.84 3.40 -73.14
N GLY A 418 -3.42 2.54 -72.30
CA GLY A 418 -3.85 1.19 -72.69
C GLY A 418 -4.93 1.19 -73.77
N LEU A 419 -5.92 2.08 -73.65
CA LEU A 419 -7.01 2.24 -74.61
C LEU A 419 -6.50 2.80 -75.95
N MET A 420 -5.54 3.73 -75.90
CA MET A 420 -4.86 4.27 -77.08
C MET A 420 -3.89 3.27 -77.73
N ALA A 421 -3.26 2.40 -76.95
CA ALA A 421 -2.40 1.32 -77.45
C ALA A 421 -3.21 0.16 -78.06
N GLY A 422 -4.42 -0.11 -77.55
CA GLY A 422 -5.35 -1.10 -78.11
C GLY A 422 -6.18 -0.61 -79.31
N ALA A 423 -6.16 0.70 -79.59
CA ALA A 423 -6.82 1.32 -80.74
C ALA A 423 -5.93 1.49 -81.98
N ARG A 424 -4.71 0.92 -81.97
CA ARG A 424 -3.84 0.73 -83.14
C ARG A 424 -3.80 -0.73 -83.52
#